data_AF-A0A8T1TDS7-F1
#
_entry.id   AF-A0A8T1TDS7-F1
#
_cell.length_a   1.000
_cell.length_b   1.000
_cell.length_c   1.000
_cell.angle_alpha   90.00
_cell.angle_beta   90.00
_cell.angle_gamma   90.00
#
_symmetry.space_group_name_H-M   'P 1'
#
loop_
_entity.id
_entity.type
_entity.pdbx_description
1 polymer ?
#
loop_
_entity_poly.entity_id
_entity_poly.type
_entity_poly.pdbx_seq_one_letter_code
_entity_poly.pdbx_strand_id
1 'polypeptide(L)'
;FLPKVVSAFHINQDIFLPVFYPKAHVSRKEQQLHSLDVRRALAFYIERTKPFRRTTQLFVAVADRMKGLPVSSQRISSWITSCIRTCYDLAGVPTMHPTAHSTRAQASSSAFLAHIPIQEICRAATWSSVHTFASHYAIVQHSREDAAFGSAVLHSAVSQSDPTS
;
A
#
# COMPACT_ATOMS: atom_id res chain seq x y z
N PHE A 1 18.90 -8.16 -2.96
CA PHE A 1 17.48 -8.07 -3.35
C PHE A 1 17.39 -8.32 -4.84
N LEU A 2 16.55 -9.26 -5.29
CA LEU A 2 16.31 -9.51 -6.70
C LEU A 2 14.91 -8.94 -7.02
N PRO A 3 14.80 -7.86 -7.81
CA PRO A 3 13.51 -7.33 -8.17
C PRO A 3 12.73 -8.37 -8.99
N LYS A 4 11.39 -8.34 -8.85
CA LYS A 4 10.49 -9.24 -9.60
C LYS A 4 10.66 -9.11 -11.12
N VAL A 5 11.18 -7.97 -11.60
CA VAL A 5 11.61 -7.80 -12.99
C VAL A 5 13.06 -7.37 -13.01
N VAL A 6 13.88 -8.16 -13.69
CA VAL A 6 15.32 -7.95 -13.86
C VAL A 6 15.50 -7.12 -15.13
N SER A 7 15.28 -5.81 -15.05
CA SER A 7 15.64 -4.87 -16.12
C SER A 7 16.78 -3.95 -15.64
N ALA A 8 17.53 -3.37 -16.58
CA ALA A 8 18.59 -2.40 -16.25
C ALA A 8 18.09 -1.21 -15.39
N PHE A 9 16.79 -0.91 -15.47
CA PHE A 9 16.13 0.10 -14.65
C PHE A 9 16.00 -0.30 -13.16
N HIS A 10 15.99 -1.60 -12.85
CA HIS A 10 15.79 -2.14 -11.50
C HIS A 10 17.02 -2.81 -10.90
N ILE A 11 17.98 -3.20 -11.73
CA ILE A 11 19.27 -3.74 -11.31
C ILE A 11 20.13 -2.57 -10.80
N ASN A 12 20.72 -2.71 -9.61
CA ASN A 12 21.63 -1.75 -8.98
C ASN A 12 21.02 -0.41 -8.51
N GLN A 13 19.69 -0.28 -8.40
CA GLN A 13 19.08 0.86 -7.71
C GLN A 13 19.23 0.67 -6.19
N ASP A 14 19.86 1.63 -5.51
CA ASP A 14 19.92 1.65 -4.06
C ASP A 14 18.51 1.79 -3.46
N ILE A 15 18.20 0.96 -2.47
CA ILE A 15 16.97 1.10 -1.68
C ILE A 15 17.20 2.23 -0.69
N PHE A 16 16.83 3.45 -1.09
CA PHE A 16 16.84 4.61 -0.21
C PHE A 16 15.52 4.72 0.57
N LEU A 17 15.60 4.67 1.90
CA LEU A 17 14.47 4.94 2.79
C LEU A 17 14.62 6.34 3.40
N PRO A 18 13.95 7.37 2.85
CA PRO A 18 13.99 8.71 3.42
C PRO A 18 13.46 8.71 4.86
N VAL A 19 13.92 9.67 5.65
CA VAL A 19 13.35 9.96 6.98
C VAL A 19 12.22 10.95 6.79
N PHE A 20 11.02 10.61 7.25
CA PHE A 20 9.88 11.52 7.21
C PHE A 20 9.62 12.14 8.59
N TYR A 21 9.49 13.47 8.62
CA TYR A 21 9.15 14.26 9.82
C TYR A 21 10.04 13.96 11.04
N PRO A 22 11.37 14.12 10.95
CA PRO A 22 12.26 13.90 12.10
C PRO A 22 11.95 14.86 13.27
N LYS A 23 12.40 14.52 14.47
CA LYS A 23 12.36 15.43 15.64
C LYS A 23 13.26 16.65 15.40
N ALA A 24 13.02 17.84 15.97
CA ALA A 24 11.94 18.27 16.88
C ALA A 24 10.70 18.75 16.11
N HIS A 25 9.54 18.16 16.40
CA HIS A 25 8.30 18.45 15.67
C HIS A 25 7.80 19.87 15.96
N VAL A 26 7.44 20.60 14.91
CA VAL A 26 6.88 21.95 15.05
C VAL A 26 5.36 21.93 15.23
N SER A 27 4.70 20.79 15.00
CA SER A 27 3.25 20.65 15.17
C SER A 27 2.81 19.24 15.58
N ARG A 28 1.59 19.13 16.10
CA ARG A 28 0.91 17.85 16.36
C ARG A 28 0.75 17.01 15.09
N LYS A 29 0.51 17.66 13.95
CA LYS A 29 0.38 16.98 12.65
C LYS A 29 1.69 16.31 12.25
N GLU A 30 2.83 17.00 12.39
CA GLU A 30 4.13 16.39 12.12
C GLU A 30 4.45 15.23 13.07
N GLN A 31 4.09 15.36 14.35
CA GLN A 31 4.25 14.27 15.31
C GLN A 31 3.44 13.02 14.89
N GLN A 32 2.21 13.21 14.40
CA GLN A 32 1.38 12.13 13.87
C GLN A 32 1.99 11.52 12.61
N LEU A 33 2.47 12.33 11.67
CA LEU A 33 3.07 11.85 10.43
C LEU A 33 4.42 11.16 10.66
N HIS A 34 5.21 11.59 11.64
CA HIS A 34 6.43 10.90 12.08
C HIS A 34 6.12 9.49 12.62
N SER A 35 4.94 9.28 13.20
CA SER A 35 4.52 7.94 13.62
C SER A 35 4.32 6.99 12.43
N LEU A 36 4.13 7.51 11.22
CA LEU A 36 4.00 6.76 9.97
C LEU A 36 5.34 6.54 9.24
N ASP A 37 6.46 7.06 9.77
CA ASP A 37 7.77 6.85 9.17
C ASP A 37 8.19 5.36 9.20
N VAL A 38 8.38 4.78 8.01
CA VAL A 38 8.82 3.39 7.82
C VAL A 38 10.20 3.17 8.42
N ARG A 39 11.13 4.13 8.29
CA ARG A 39 12.50 3.94 8.82
C ARG A 39 12.48 3.83 10.34
N ARG A 40 11.72 4.71 11.01
CA ARG A 40 11.45 4.62 12.46
C ARG A 40 10.81 3.28 12.85
N ALA A 41 9.80 2.84 12.12
CA ALA A 41 9.11 1.57 12.40
C ALA A 41 10.05 0.35 12.26
N LEU A 42 10.86 0.32 11.21
CA LEU A 42 11.84 -0.75 10.98
C LEU A 42 12.95 -0.75 12.02
N ALA A 43 13.49 0.42 12.39
CA ALA A 43 14.49 0.54 13.44
C ALA A 43 13.95 -0.02 14.78
N PHE A 44 12.73 0.35 15.15
CA PHE A 44 12.07 -0.17 16.34
C PHE A 44 11.89 -1.69 16.28
N TYR A 45 11.45 -2.23 15.13
CA TYR A 45 11.27 -3.67 14.94
C TYR A 45 12.59 -4.44 15.04
N ILE A 46 13.65 -3.93 14.41
CA ILE A 46 14.98 -4.55 14.43
C ILE A 46 15.50 -4.60 15.87
N GLU A 47 15.44 -3.49 16.61
CA GLU A 47 15.89 -3.44 18.01
C GLU A 47 15.08 -4.40 18.90
N ARG A 48 13.75 -4.43 18.75
CA ARG A 48 12.88 -5.33 19.54
C ARG A 48 13.08 -6.82 19.23
N THR A 49 13.50 -7.15 18.01
CA THR A 49 13.71 -8.55 17.59
C THR A 49 15.15 -9.02 17.75
N LYS A 50 16.10 -8.09 17.93
CA LYS A 50 17.54 -8.35 18.10
C LYS A 50 17.87 -9.45 19.11
N PRO A 51 17.27 -9.52 20.32
CA PRO A 51 17.69 -10.48 21.35
C PRO A 51 17.43 -11.95 21.01
N PHE A 52 16.52 -12.23 20.07
CA PHE A 52 16.09 -13.60 19.74
C PHE A 52 16.16 -13.92 18.25
N ARG A 53 16.72 -13.03 17.44
CA ARG A 53 16.85 -13.20 15.99
C ARG A 53 17.82 -14.32 15.67
N ARG A 54 17.43 -15.23 14.77
CA ARG A 54 18.23 -16.39 14.31
C ARG A 54 18.44 -16.42 12.80
N THR A 55 18.11 -15.32 12.11
CA THR A 55 18.19 -15.19 10.65
C THR A 55 18.49 -13.75 10.23
N THR A 56 19.08 -13.60 9.05
CA THR A 56 19.34 -12.33 8.38
C THR A 56 18.12 -11.77 7.65
N GLN A 57 17.04 -12.54 7.49
CA GLN A 57 15.79 -12.04 6.90
C GLN A 57 15.15 -10.96 7.78
N LEU A 58 14.63 -9.88 7.18
CA LEU A 58 14.09 -8.74 7.93
C LEU A 58 13.03 -9.16 8.95
N PHE A 59 11.98 -9.86 8.51
CA PHE A 59 10.88 -10.28 9.39
C PHE A 59 11.14 -11.65 10.01
N VAL A 60 10.99 -11.73 11.33
CA VAL A 60 11.14 -12.94 12.14
C VAL A 60 9.85 -13.27 12.89
N ALA A 61 9.62 -14.56 13.12
CA ALA A 61 8.50 -15.02 13.91
C ALA A 61 8.71 -14.66 15.39
N VAL A 62 7.61 -14.29 16.06
CA VAL A 62 7.59 -13.89 17.48
C VAL A 62 6.95 -14.94 18.39
N ALA A 63 6.19 -15.89 17.81
CA ALA A 63 5.55 -16.96 18.56
C ALA A 63 6.58 -17.96 19.10
N ASP A 64 6.42 -18.39 20.35
CA ASP A 64 7.48 -19.08 21.12
C ASP A 64 8.16 -20.23 20.39
N ARG A 65 7.39 -21.15 19.79
CA ARG A 65 7.96 -22.32 19.08
C ARG A 65 8.82 -21.95 17.88
N MET A 66 8.55 -20.81 17.24
CA MET A 66 9.21 -20.37 16.01
C MET A 66 10.03 -19.10 16.20
N LYS A 67 10.22 -18.65 17.45
CA LYS A 67 10.76 -17.34 17.76
C LYS A 67 12.15 -17.15 17.15
N GLY A 68 12.32 -16.06 16.39
CA GLY A 68 13.57 -15.72 15.74
C GLY A 68 13.82 -16.34 14.37
N LEU A 69 12.96 -17.26 13.92
CA LEU A 69 13.04 -17.89 12.61
C LEU A 69 12.44 -17.01 11.51
N PRO A 70 12.84 -17.18 10.23
CA PRO A 70 12.28 -16.40 9.13
C PRO A 70 10.78 -16.64 8.95
N VAL A 71 10.09 -15.60 8.51
CA VAL A 71 8.64 -15.62 8.26
C VAL A 71 8.38 -15.87 6.77
N SER A 72 7.40 -16.71 6.45
CA SER A 72 7.00 -16.94 5.06
C SER A 72 6.22 -15.76 4.48
N SER A 73 6.24 -15.62 3.15
CA SER A 73 5.44 -14.62 2.43
C SER A 73 3.94 -14.73 2.74
N GLN A 74 3.41 -15.95 2.91
CA GLN A 74 2.01 -16.15 3.29
C GLN A 74 1.70 -15.57 4.67
N ARG A 75 2.62 -15.74 5.63
CA ARG A 75 2.43 -15.21 6.98
C ARG A 75 2.52 -13.68 6.99
N ILE A 76 3.44 -13.09 6.24
CA ILE A 76 3.50 -11.63 6.04
C ILE A 76 2.19 -11.12 5.42
N SER A 77 1.68 -11.80 4.39
CA SER A 77 0.41 -11.45 3.77
C SER A 77 -0.74 -11.50 4.78
N SER A 78 -0.78 -12.53 5.63
CA SER A 78 -1.76 -12.65 6.71
C SER A 78 -1.67 -11.49 7.69
N TRP A 79 -0.47 -11.12 8.15
CA TRP A 79 -0.28 -9.96 9.04
C TRP A 79 -0.82 -8.66 8.45
N ILE A 80 -0.54 -8.40 7.16
CA ILE A 80 -1.04 -7.21 6.46
C ILE A 80 -2.56 -7.23 6.42
N THR A 81 -3.18 -8.33 5.97
CA THR A 81 -4.63 -8.41 5.85
C THR A 81 -5.35 -8.34 7.20
N SER A 82 -4.79 -8.94 8.25
CA SER A 82 -5.32 -8.86 9.60
C SER A 82 -5.25 -7.44 10.15
N CYS A 83 -4.12 -6.75 9.97
CA CYS A 83 -3.97 -5.37 10.38
C CYS A 83 -5.00 -4.45 9.71
N ILE A 84 -5.19 -4.59 8.38
CA ILE A 84 -6.19 -3.82 7.65
C ILE A 84 -7.59 -4.07 8.20
N ARG A 85 -7.99 -5.34 8.37
CA ARG A 85 -9.31 -5.69 8.93
C ARG A 85 -9.53 -5.06 10.30
N THR A 86 -8.55 -5.22 11.21
CA THR A 86 -8.62 -4.61 12.54
C THR A 86 -8.77 -3.10 12.49
N CYS A 87 -8.10 -2.40 11.56
CA CYS A 87 -8.28 -0.96 11.39
C CYS A 87 -9.69 -0.58 10.95
N TYR A 88 -10.30 -1.32 10.02
CA TYR A 88 -11.69 -1.09 9.61
C TYR A 88 -12.68 -1.39 10.74
N ASP A 89 -12.46 -2.48 11.48
CA ASP A 89 -13.28 -2.86 12.64
C ASP A 89 -13.26 -1.74 13.71
N LEU A 90 -12.07 -1.22 14.04
CA LEU A 90 -11.90 -0.11 14.98
C LEU A 90 -12.53 1.20 14.50
N ALA A 91 -12.59 1.41 13.18
CA ALA A 91 -13.21 2.58 12.58
C ALA A 91 -14.73 2.43 12.38
N GLY A 92 -15.32 1.26 12.66
CA GLY A 92 -16.74 1.00 12.51
C GLY A 92 -17.24 1.03 11.06
N VAL A 93 -16.35 0.82 10.09
CA VAL A 93 -16.69 0.84 8.65
C VAL A 93 -16.65 -0.57 8.07
N PRO A 94 -17.55 -0.91 7.11
CA PRO A 94 -17.56 -2.24 6.50
C PRO A 94 -16.21 -2.59 5.88
N THR A 95 -15.66 -3.74 6.28
CA THR A 95 -14.38 -4.20 5.74
C THR A 95 -14.59 -4.71 4.30
N MET A 96 -13.80 -4.22 3.34
CA MET A 96 -13.65 -4.88 2.04
C MET A 96 -12.74 -6.09 2.19
N HIS A 97 -12.82 -7.10 1.31
CA HIS A 97 -11.91 -8.25 1.32
C HIS A 97 -10.46 -7.80 0.99
N PRO A 98 -9.58 -7.58 1.99
CA PRO A 98 -8.28 -7.01 1.72
C PRO A 98 -7.33 -8.13 1.32
N THR A 99 -6.43 -7.83 0.39
CA THR A 99 -5.28 -8.68 0.08
C THR A 99 -4.02 -7.90 0.38
N ALA A 100 -2.90 -8.56 0.66
CA ALA A 100 -1.63 -7.84 0.80
C ALA A 100 -1.25 -7.09 -0.49
N HIS A 101 -1.70 -7.57 -1.65
CA HIS A 101 -1.49 -6.91 -2.92
C HIS A 101 -2.31 -5.62 -3.08
N SER A 102 -3.52 -5.55 -2.51
CA SER A 102 -4.36 -4.36 -2.64
C SER A 102 -3.74 -3.13 -1.96
N THR A 103 -2.88 -3.30 -0.95
CA THR A 103 -2.11 -2.20 -0.35
C THR A 103 -1.25 -1.48 -1.39
N ARG A 104 -0.57 -2.23 -2.27
CA ARG A 104 0.24 -1.65 -3.35
C ARG A 104 -0.63 -0.92 -4.37
N ALA A 105 -1.78 -1.48 -4.70
CA ALA A 105 -2.75 -0.85 -5.60
C ALA A 105 -3.19 0.50 -5.05
N GLN A 106 -3.69 0.53 -3.81
CA GLN A 106 -4.18 1.74 -3.16
C GLN A 106 -3.10 2.82 -3.00
N ALA A 107 -1.87 2.44 -2.64
CA ALA A 107 -0.76 3.38 -2.51
C ALA A 107 -0.42 4.05 -3.86
N SER A 108 -0.31 3.26 -4.92
CA SER A 108 0.04 3.76 -6.26
C SER A 108 -1.09 4.65 -6.82
N SER A 109 -2.34 4.23 -6.64
CA SER A 109 -3.54 4.99 -6.96
C SER A 109 -3.61 6.32 -6.23
N SER A 110 -3.37 6.34 -4.92
CA SER A 110 -3.39 7.56 -4.12
C SER A 110 -2.29 8.53 -4.56
N ALA A 111 -1.10 8.05 -4.89
CA ALA A 111 -0.02 8.88 -5.43
C ALA A 111 -0.38 9.49 -6.79
N PHE A 112 -1.04 8.71 -7.66
CA PHE A 112 -1.49 9.21 -8.95
C PHE A 112 -2.57 10.29 -8.82
N LEU A 113 -3.54 10.09 -7.94
CA LEU A 113 -4.56 11.09 -7.61
C LEU A 113 -3.95 12.34 -6.96
N ALA A 114 -2.81 12.21 -6.28
CA ALA A 114 -2.02 13.33 -5.78
C ALA A 114 -1.11 13.97 -6.86
N HIS A 115 -1.31 13.62 -8.13
CA HIS A 115 -0.56 14.13 -9.29
C HIS A 115 0.95 13.88 -9.24
N ILE A 116 1.39 12.83 -8.53
CA ILE A 116 2.79 12.40 -8.59
C ILE A 116 3.08 11.86 -10.00
N PRO A 117 4.20 12.25 -10.65
CA PRO A 117 4.53 11.79 -11.98
C PRO A 117 4.57 10.27 -12.08
N ILE A 118 3.98 9.73 -13.16
CA ILE A 118 3.80 8.29 -13.31
C ILE A 118 5.11 7.50 -13.31
N GLN A 119 6.18 8.10 -13.82
CA GLN A 119 7.53 7.54 -13.81
C GLN A 119 8.06 7.39 -12.37
N GLU A 120 7.76 8.34 -11.48
CA GLU A 120 8.15 8.26 -10.06
C GLU A 120 7.36 7.17 -9.34
N ILE A 121 6.06 7.05 -9.61
CA ILE A 121 5.22 5.98 -9.05
C ILE A 121 5.74 4.61 -9.52
N CYS A 122 6.03 4.45 -10.81
CA CYS A 122 6.55 3.20 -11.35
C CYS A 122 7.93 2.84 -10.76
N ARG A 123 8.79 3.84 -10.55
CA ARG A 123 10.09 3.67 -9.87
C ARG A 123 9.89 3.20 -8.43
N ALA A 124 9.06 3.90 -7.65
CA ALA A 124 8.78 3.56 -6.25
C ALA A 124 8.10 2.18 -6.11
N ALA A 125 7.21 1.84 -7.04
CA ALA A 125 6.55 0.56 -7.11
C ALA A 125 7.40 -0.53 -7.77
N THR A 126 8.64 -0.28 -8.20
CA THR A 126 9.50 -1.26 -8.90
C THR A 126 8.81 -1.96 -10.08
N TRP A 127 8.09 -1.22 -10.93
CA TRP A 127 7.43 -1.74 -12.14
C TRP A 127 8.29 -1.55 -13.39
N SER A 128 8.29 -2.56 -14.26
CA SER A 128 9.06 -2.58 -15.50
C SER A 128 8.61 -1.59 -16.56
N SER A 129 7.36 -1.11 -16.49
CA SER A 129 6.85 -0.09 -17.41
C SER A 129 5.62 0.62 -16.86
N VAL A 130 5.35 1.81 -17.40
CA VAL A 130 4.11 2.59 -17.21
C VAL A 130 2.86 1.77 -17.61
N HIS A 131 2.99 0.86 -18.57
CA HIS A 131 1.90 -0.01 -19.02
C HIS A 131 1.36 -0.90 -17.89
N THR A 132 2.23 -1.41 -17.00
CA THR A 132 1.80 -2.20 -15.83
C THR A 132 0.99 -1.35 -14.83
N PHE A 133 1.32 -0.06 -14.67
CA PHE A 133 0.51 0.87 -13.88
C PHE A 133 -0.85 1.12 -14.56
N ALA A 134 -0.82 1.50 -15.83
CA ALA A 134 -2.00 1.92 -16.57
C ALA A 134 -3.05 0.80 -16.65
N SER A 135 -2.65 -0.41 -17.06
CA SER A 135 -3.56 -1.54 -17.25
C SER A 135 -4.23 -2.03 -15.97
N HIS A 136 -3.54 -2.00 -14.83
CA HIS A 136 -4.04 -2.63 -13.61
C HIS A 136 -4.55 -1.66 -12.54
N TYR A 137 -4.11 -0.39 -12.58
CA TYR A 137 -4.32 0.53 -11.46
C TYR A 137 -4.90 1.89 -11.88
N ALA A 138 -4.49 2.44 -13.03
CA ALA A 138 -5.07 3.69 -13.54
C ALA A 138 -6.45 3.47 -14.19
N ILE A 139 -6.55 2.47 -15.08
CA ILE A 139 -7.75 2.22 -15.89
C ILE A 139 -8.91 1.75 -15.03
N VAL A 140 -8.65 0.92 -14.00
CA VAL A 140 -9.70 0.44 -13.08
C VAL A 140 -10.29 1.56 -12.23
N GLN A 141 -9.53 2.63 -11.97
CA GLN A 141 -10.05 3.78 -11.21
C GLN A 141 -10.75 4.80 -12.11
N HIS A 142 -10.17 5.15 -13.26
CA HIS A 142 -10.86 6.01 -14.23
C HIS A 142 -12.14 5.36 -14.72
N SER A 143 -12.17 4.04 -14.99
CA SER A 143 -13.40 3.37 -15.39
C SER A 143 -14.48 3.38 -14.30
N ARG A 144 -14.11 3.43 -13.02
CA ARG A 144 -15.06 3.58 -11.91
C ARG A 144 -15.59 5.01 -11.78
N GLU A 145 -14.76 6.01 -12.09
CA GLU A 145 -15.17 7.42 -12.12
C GLU A 145 -16.02 7.73 -13.37
N ASP A 146 -15.63 7.23 -14.54
CA ASP A 146 -16.40 7.34 -15.79
C ASP A 146 -17.73 6.58 -15.72
N ALA A 147 -17.76 5.43 -15.03
CA ALA A 147 -19.01 4.71 -14.77
C ALA A 147 -19.96 5.50 -13.89
N ALA A 148 -19.49 6.42 -13.03
CA ALA A 148 -20.39 7.29 -12.26
C ALA A 148 -21.14 8.27 -13.17
N PHE A 149 -20.44 8.85 -14.16
CA PHE A 149 -21.07 9.67 -15.20
C PHE A 149 -22.04 8.83 -16.05
N GLY A 150 -21.60 7.67 -16.55
CA GLY A 150 -22.44 6.77 -17.34
C GLY A 150 -23.68 6.28 -16.57
N SER A 151 -23.52 5.93 -15.28
CA SER A 151 -24.62 5.50 -14.42
C SER A 151 -25.58 6.66 -14.12
N ALA A 152 -25.10 7.88 -13.91
CA ALA A 152 -25.95 9.06 -13.73
C ALA A 152 -26.75 9.39 -14.99
N VAL A 153 -26.13 9.29 -16.17
CA VAL A 153 -26.81 9.44 -17.46
C VAL A 153 -27.90 8.37 -17.63
N LEU A 154 -27.58 7.11 -17.38
CA LEU A 154 -28.55 6.01 -17.47
C LEU A 154 -29.70 6.16 -16.45
N HIS A 155 -29.42 6.57 -15.22
CA HIS A 155 -30.46 6.83 -14.22
C HIS A 155 -31.36 8.00 -14.64
N SER A 156 -30.80 9.07 -15.20
CA SER A 156 -31.59 10.19 -15.70
C SER A 156 -32.50 9.80 -16.88
N ALA A 157 -32.04 8.90 -17.75
CA ALA A 157 -32.82 8.37 -18.86
C ALA A 157 -33.98 7.48 -18.40
N VAL A 158 -33.78 6.67 -17.34
CA VAL A 158 -34.83 5.81 -16.75
C VAL A 158 -35.85 6.64 -15.95
N SER A 159 -35.43 7.71 -15.27
CA SER A 159 -36.35 8.62 -14.58
C SER A 159 -37.20 9.50 -15.51
N GLN A 160 -36.85 9.61 -16.79
CA GLN A 160 -37.65 10.29 -17.81
C GLN A 160 -38.66 9.37 -18.51
N SER A 161 -38.60 8.06 -18.26
CA SER A 161 -39.48 7.06 -18.88
C SER A 161 -40.64 6.59 -18.00
N ASP A 162 -41.04 7.36 -16.99
CA ASP A 162 -42.35 7.18 -16.33
C ASP A 162 -43.37 8.11 -17.02
N PRO A 163 -44.26 7.60 -17.89
CA PRO A 163 -45.42 8.35 -18.33
C PRO A 163 -46.48 8.22 -17.25
N THR A 164 -46.56 9.20 -16.36
CA THR A 164 -47.83 9.48 -15.67
C THR A 164 -48.77 10.13 -16.67
N SER A 165 -49.65 9.32 -17.28
CA SER A 165 -51.01 9.69 -17.70
C SER A 165 -51.80 8.42 -17.97
#